data_AF-A0A520WYR7-F1
#
_entry.id   AF-A0A520WYR7-F1
#
_cell.length_a   1.000
_cell.length_b   1.000
_cell.length_c   1.000
_cell.angle_alpha   90.00
_cell.angle_beta   90.00
_cell.angle_gamma   90.00
#
_symmetry.space_group_name_H-M   'P 1'
#
loop_
_entity.id
_entity.type
_entity.pdbx_description
1 polymer ?
#
loop_
_entity_poly.entity_id
_entity_poly.type
_entity_poly.pdbx_seq_one_letter_code
_entity_poly.pdbx_strand_id
1 'polypeptide(L)'
;SPNPIVNSLVIMPDMEKRLESFVRIGHGIIVFPGGVGTAEEILYLLGVLLHPDNVGQPLPMIMTGPASAEPYFRKIDEFVGATLGAVAQQRYKIVIDDPAEVARQMKAGLKDVLEFRKKHSDAFYFNWRLRIDDEFQRPFVATHESMSALEIDEGLPTHRLAANLRRVFSGIVSGNVREDTAELIEKDGPFEINGSQAVMSLLDDLLAGFVAQHRMKISRGDYDPCYVIK
;
A
#
# COMPACT_ATOMS: atom_id res chain seq x y z
N SER A 1 0.84 -14.80 -15.37
CA SER A 1 2.18 -15.12 -15.90
C SER A 1 2.95 -13.83 -16.17
N PRO A 2 4.28 -13.79 -15.94
CA PRO A 2 5.08 -12.58 -16.16
C PRO A 2 5.09 -12.19 -17.65
N ASN A 3 5.10 -10.88 -17.93
CA ASN A 3 5.20 -10.36 -19.29
C ASN A 3 6.57 -10.73 -19.91
N PRO A 4 6.66 -11.15 -21.18
CA PRO A 4 7.92 -11.55 -21.83
C PRO A 4 9.02 -10.47 -21.86
N ILE A 5 8.70 -9.19 -21.67
CA ILE A 5 9.71 -8.13 -21.57
C ILE A 5 10.55 -8.22 -20.29
N VAL A 6 10.10 -8.97 -19.27
CA VAL A 6 10.83 -9.18 -18.03
C VAL A 6 12.06 -10.05 -18.28
N ASN A 7 13.25 -9.47 -18.08
CA ASN A 7 14.54 -10.14 -18.31
C ASN A 7 15.19 -10.72 -17.02
N SER A 8 14.61 -10.43 -15.86
CA SER A 8 15.05 -10.93 -14.54
C SER A 8 13.82 -11.24 -13.71
N LEU A 9 13.45 -12.52 -13.64
CA LEU A 9 12.33 -13.01 -12.84
C LEU A 9 12.82 -13.52 -11.50
N VAL A 10 12.24 -13.01 -10.41
CA VAL A 10 12.45 -13.52 -9.06
C VAL A 10 11.08 -13.90 -8.49
N ILE A 11 10.98 -15.12 -7.97
CA ILE A 11 9.77 -15.62 -7.31
C ILE A 11 10.04 -15.63 -5.81
N MET A 12 9.32 -14.79 -5.07
CA MET A 12 9.38 -14.74 -3.62
C MET A 12 8.42 -15.77 -3.01
N PRO A 13 8.71 -16.31 -1.82
CA PRO A 13 7.92 -17.41 -1.28
C PRO A 13 6.55 -16.98 -0.75
N ASP A 14 6.35 -15.68 -0.49
CA ASP A 14 5.06 -15.10 -0.10
C ASP A 14 4.97 -13.60 -0.45
N MET A 15 3.80 -13.01 -0.22
CA MET A 15 3.49 -11.61 -0.51
C MET A 15 4.31 -10.65 0.33
N GLU A 16 4.45 -10.89 1.64
CA GLU A 16 5.22 -10.04 2.54
C GLU A 16 6.69 -9.98 2.16
N LYS A 17 7.31 -11.11 1.80
CA LYS A 17 8.70 -11.12 1.31
C LYS A 17 8.84 -10.47 -0.06
N ARG A 18 7.80 -10.52 -0.91
CA ARG A 18 7.73 -9.72 -2.13
C ARG A 18 7.74 -8.23 -1.82
N LEU A 19 6.89 -7.77 -0.90
CA LEU A 19 6.82 -6.37 -0.48
C LEU A 19 8.13 -5.89 0.14
N GLU A 20 8.74 -6.69 1.02
CA GLU A 20 10.05 -6.37 1.60
C GLU A 20 11.11 -6.26 0.49
N SER A 21 11.12 -7.18 -0.48
CA SER A 21 12.08 -7.12 -1.58
C SER A 21 12.00 -5.80 -2.34
N PHE A 22 10.79 -5.29 -2.63
CA PHE A 22 10.60 -4.03 -3.34
C PHE A 22 11.24 -2.84 -2.60
N VAL A 23 11.03 -2.73 -1.29
CA VAL A 23 11.55 -1.57 -0.51
C VAL A 23 13.03 -1.70 -0.16
N ARG A 24 13.58 -2.92 -0.15
CA ARG A 24 15.01 -3.15 0.07
C ARG A 24 15.84 -2.83 -1.17
N ILE A 25 15.36 -3.20 -2.37
CA ILE A 25 16.11 -2.99 -3.62
C ILE A 25 15.76 -1.67 -4.30
N GLY A 26 14.55 -1.15 -4.07
CA GLY A 26 14.08 0.10 -4.64
C GLY A 26 14.88 1.29 -4.12
N HIS A 27 15.46 2.07 -5.03
CA HIS A 27 16.03 3.38 -4.71
C HIS A 27 15.01 4.50 -4.82
N GLY A 28 13.84 4.22 -5.37
CA GLY A 28 12.72 5.12 -5.51
C GLY A 28 11.51 4.38 -6.07
N ILE A 29 10.32 4.86 -5.76
CA ILE A 29 9.06 4.17 -6.02
C ILE A 29 8.12 5.12 -6.77
N ILE A 30 7.56 4.63 -7.88
CA ILE A 30 6.51 5.33 -8.62
C ILE A 30 5.24 4.50 -8.52
N VAL A 31 4.16 5.12 -8.09
CA VAL A 31 2.85 4.48 -7.93
C VAL A 31 1.87 5.09 -8.92
N PHE A 32 1.25 4.23 -9.72
CA PHE A 32 0.19 4.60 -10.66
C PHE A 32 -1.20 4.25 -10.08
N PRO A 33 -2.30 4.76 -10.65
CA PRO A 33 -3.63 4.40 -10.18
C PRO A 33 -3.91 2.91 -10.33
N GLY A 34 -4.25 2.27 -9.22
CA GLY A 34 -4.62 0.86 -9.17
C GLY A 34 -5.76 0.60 -8.22
N GLY A 35 -6.03 -0.69 -7.98
CA GLY A 35 -7.10 -1.11 -7.07
C GLY A 35 -6.64 -1.25 -5.63
N VAL A 36 -7.34 -2.12 -4.91
CA VAL A 36 -7.04 -2.47 -3.51
C VAL A 36 -5.61 -2.98 -3.30
N GLY A 37 -5.04 -3.72 -4.25
CA GLY A 37 -3.64 -4.16 -4.14
C GLY A 37 -2.63 -3.02 -4.20
N THR A 38 -2.92 -1.96 -4.96
CA THR A 38 -2.06 -0.77 -4.98
C THR A 38 -2.22 0.04 -3.69
N ALA A 39 -3.43 0.12 -3.13
CA ALA A 39 -3.64 0.72 -1.81
C ALA A 39 -2.90 -0.04 -0.70
N GLU A 40 -2.89 -1.37 -0.75
CA GLU A 40 -2.07 -2.22 0.13
C GLU A 40 -0.59 -1.87 0.04
N GLU A 41 -0.04 -1.75 -1.18
CA GLU A 41 1.36 -1.42 -1.42
C GLU A 41 1.71 0.01 -0.95
N ILE A 42 0.82 0.98 -1.11
CA ILE A 42 0.96 2.34 -0.56
C ILE A 42 1.04 2.30 0.97
N LEU A 43 0.10 1.61 1.62
CA LEU A 43 0.04 1.53 3.09
C LEU A 43 1.22 0.75 3.68
N TYR A 44 1.68 -0.29 2.99
CA TYR A 44 2.91 -1.00 3.35
C TYR A 44 4.10 -0.03 3.36
N LEU A 45 4.29 0.71 2.26
CA LEU A 45 5.42 1.62 2.12
C LEU A 45 5.36 2.77 3.14
N LEU A 46 4.19 3.40 3.31
CA LEU A 46 4.00 4.44 4.30
C LEU A 46 4.22 3.92 5.71
N GLY A 47 3.64 2.78 6.06
CA GLY A 47 3.81 2.18 7.38
C GLY A 47 5.27 1.91 7.73
N VAL A 48 6.04 1.36 6.79
CA VAL A 48 7.49 1.21 6.94
C VAL A 48 8.16 2.57 7.13
N LEU A 49 7.93 3.54 6.25
CA LEU A 49 8.59 4.86 6.33
C LEU A 49 8.17 5.68 7.56
N LEU A 50 7.03 5.41 8.15
CA LEU A 50 6.53 6.09 9.36
C LEU A 50 7.10 5.51 10.65
N HIS A 51 7.86 4.42 10.58
CA HIS A 51 8.61 3.94 11.75
C HIS A 51 9.60 5.02 12.23
N PRO A 52 9.73 5.26 13.55
CA PRO A 52 10.63 6.29 14.10
C PRO A 52 12.07 6.20 13.60
N ASP A 53 12.61 4.98 13.48
CA ASP A 53 13.98 4.75 12.97
C ASP A 53 14.15 5.06 11.47
N ASN A 54 13.06 5.25 10.74
CA ASN A 54 13.07 5.57 9.32
C ASN A 54 12.83 7.06 9.02
N VAL A 55 12.76 7.93 10.03
CA VAL A 55 12.60 9.39 9.84
C VAL A 55 13.63 9.92 8.84
N GLY A 56 14.89 9.50 8.96
CA GLY A 56 15.98 9.93 8.08
C GLY A 56 16.10 9.21 6.72
N GLN A 57 15.29 8.19 6.44
CA GLN A 57 15.36 7.44 5.18
C GLN A 57 14.85 8.29 4.00
N PRO A 58 15.68 8.58 2.98
CA PRO A 58 15.29 9.47 1.90
C PRO A 58 14.73 8.70 0.70
N LEU A 59 13.87 7.70 0.91
CA LEU A 59 13.31 6.89 -0.19
C LEU A 59 12.24 7.71 -0.94
N PRO A 60 12.48 8.20 -2.17
CA PRO A 60 11.50 9.00 -2.89
C PRO A 60 10.33 8.14 -3.34
N MET A 61 9.12 8.59 -3.02
CA MET A 61 7.86 8.01 -3.49
C MET A 61 7.10 9.06 -4.30
N ILE A 62 6.70 8.72 -5.52
CA ILE A 62 5.92 9.59 -6.40
C ILE A 62 4.65 8.86 -6.84
N MET A 63 3.50 9.42 -6.50
CA MET A 63 2.21 9.02 -7.02
C MET A 63 1.91 9.83 -8.29
N THR A 64 1.58 9.16 -9.40
CA THR A 64 1.42 9.86 -10.68
C THR A 64 0.44 9.17 -11.63
N GLY A 65 -0.16 9.94 -12.52
CA GLY A 65 -1.08 9.46 -13.55
C GLY A 65 -1.46 10.57 -14.52
N PRO A 66 -2.28 10.27 -15.54
CA PRO A 66 -2.84 11.28 -16.44
C PRO A 66 -3.75 12.24 -15.68
N ALA A 67 -4.16 13.34 -16.31
CA ALA A 67 -5.11 14.30 -15.72
C ALA A 67 -6.38 13.64 -15.14
N SER A 68 -6.89 12.59 -15.81
CA SER A 68 -8.07 11.83 -15.33
C SER A 68 -7.86 11.06 -14.02
N ALA A 69 -6.61 10.93 -13.55
CA ALA A 69 -6.27 10.28 -12.28
C ALA A 69 -6.28 11.24 -11.08
N GLU A 70 -6.44 12.54 -11.30
CA GLU A 70 -6.44 13.52 -10.20
C GLU A 70 -7.48 13.19 -9.11
N PRO A 71 -8.75 12.86 -9.41
CA PRO A 71 -9.73 12.52 -8.37
C PRO A 71 -9.33 11.26 -7.57
N TYR A 72 -8.66 10.30 -8.22
CA TYR A 72 -8.18 9.09 -7.57
C TYR A 72 -7.10 9.40 -6.54
N PHE A 73 -6.07 10.16 -6.91
CA PHE A 73 -4.97 10.49 -5.99
C PHE A 73 -5.39 11.48 -4.91
N ARG A 74 -6.33 12.39 -5.22
CA ARG A 74 -6.95 13.25 -4.20
C ARG A 74 -7.60 12.42 -3.10
N LYS A 75 -8.39 11.40 -3.46
CA LYS A 75 -9.05 10.53 -2.48
C LYS A 75 -8.07 9.74 -1.62
N ILE A 76 -6.96 9.28 -2.22
CA ILE A 76 -5.87 8.63 -1.48
C ILE A 76 -5.17 9.62 -0.54
N ASP A 77 -4.87 10.83 -1.02
CA ASP A 77 -4.21 11.87 -0.22
C ASP A 77 -5.06 12.27 0.98
N GLU A 78 -6.35 12.51 0.76
CA GLU A 78 -7.33 12.79 1.81
C GLU A 78 -7.42 11.64 2.83
N PHE A 79 -7.52 10.39 2.35
CA PHE A 79 -7.54 9.21 3.21
C PHE A 79 -6.26 9.10 4.06
N VAL A 80 -5.09 9.25 3.44
CA VAL A 80 -3.80 9.18 4.14
C VAL A 80 -3.65 10.33 5.14
N GLY A 81 -4.02 11.55 4.77
CA GLY A 81 -3.98 12.71 5.67
C GLY A 81 -4.92 12.56 6.85
N ALA A 82 -6.13 12.05 6.63
CA ALA A 82 -7.14 11.87 7.67
C ALA A 82 -6.84 10.68 8.60
N THR A 83 -6.19 9.62 8.12
CA THR A 83 -5.90 8.41 8.92
C THR A 83 -4.48 8.40 9.49
N LEU A 84 -3.47 8.70 8.66
CA LEU A 84 -2.05 8.60 9.02
C LEU A 84 -1.40 9.97 9.28
N GLY A 85 -2.12 11.07 9.02
CA GLY A 85 -1.69 12.43 9.32
C GLY A 85 -0.73 13.04 8.29
N ALA A 86 -0.45 14.33 8.46
CA ALA A 86 0.39 15.11 7.56
C ALA A 86 1.83 14.59 7.43
N VAL A 87 2.35 13.90 8.47
CA VAL A 87 3.69 13.28 8.43
C VAL A 87 3.73 12.18 7.37
N ALA A 88 2.63 11.43 7.18
CA ALA A 88 2.52 10.44 6.11
C ALA A 88 2.46 11.10 4.73
N GLN A 89 1.71 12.19 4.59
CA GLN A 89 1.61 12.95 3.33
C GLN A 89 2.97 13.51 2.88
N GLN A 90 3.86 13.86 3.82
CA GLN A 90 5.22 14.33 3.51
C GLN A 90 6.13 13.22 2.94
N ARG A 91 5.75 11.95 3.03
CA ARG A 91 6.55 10.82 2.52
C ARG A 91 6.40 10.58 1.02
N TYR A 92 5.48 11.25 0.35
CA TYR A 92 5.30 11.15 -1.09
C TYR A 92 5.04 12.50 -1.74
N LYS A 93 5.08 12.49 -3.07
CA LYS A 93 4.64 13.60 -3.91
C LYS A 93 3.61 13.10 -4.90
N ILE A 94 2.63 13.94 -5.21
CA ILE A 94 1.66 13.68 -6.28
C ILE A 94 2.03 14.56 -7.47
N VAL A 95 2.24 13.94 -8.64
CA VAL A 95 2.54 14.63 -9.90
C VAL A 95 1.53 14.17 -10.94
N ILE A 96 0.66 15.07 -11.38
CA ILE A 96 -0.40 14.77 -12.36
C ILE A 96 0.02 15.29 -13.73
N ASP A 97 -0.13 14.44 -14.75
CA ASP A 97 0.02 14.78 -16.17
C ASP A 97 1.39 15.37 -16.58
N ASP A 98 2.45 15.12 -15.80
CA ASP A 98 3.82 15.53 -16.16
C ASP A 98 4.83 14.37 -15.96
N PRO A 99 4.93 13.45 -16.94
CA PRO A 99 5.90 12.35 -16.89
C PRO A 99 7.36 12.82 -16.81
N ALA A 100 7.67 13.98 -17.37
CA ALA A 100 9.02 14.53 -17.35
C ALA A 100 9.39 15.02 -15.94
N GLU A 101 8.45 15.62 -15.23
CA GLU A 101 8.62 16.03 -13.84
C GLU A 101 8.80 14.83 -12.91
N VAL A 102 8.02 13.76 -13.09
CA VAL A 102 8.22 12.50 -12.37
C VAL A 102 9.67 12.02 -12.51
N ALA A 103 10.19 11.99 -13.75
CA ALA A 103 11.56 11.56 -14.01
C ALA A 103 12.61 12.50 -13.40
N ARG A 104 12.40 13.83 -13.45
CA ARG A 104 13.29 14.83 -12.84
C ARG A 104 13.34 14.66 -11.32
N GLN A 105 12.19 14.56 -10.66
CA GLN A 105 12.11 14.41 -9.22
C GLN A 105 12.69 13.08 -8.75
N MET A 106 12.42 11.99 -9.48
CA MET A 106 13.00 10.69 -9.17
C MET A 106 14.52 10.75 -9.28
N LYS A 107 15.07 11.28 -10.38
CA LYS A 107 16.51 11.44 -10.57
C LYS A 107 17.17 12.28 -9.47
N ALA A 108 16.48 13.31 -8.96
CA ALA A 108 16.95 14.10 -7.84
C ALA A 108 16.98 13.27 -6.54
N GLY A 109 15.87 12.61 -6.19
CA GLY A 109 15.79 11.76 -5.00
C GLY A 109 16.78 10.59 -5.00
N LEU A 110 17.11 10.03 -6.16
CA LEU A 110 18.15 9.01 -6.29
C LEU A 110 19.54 9.51 -5.87
N LYS A 111 19.84 10.81 -6.05
CA LYS A 111 21.09 11.40 -5.54
C LYS A 111 21.08 11.44 -4.02
N ASP A 112 19.95 11.80 -3.42
CA ASP A 112 19.80 11.83 -1.96
C ASP A 112 19.94 10.44 -1.35
N VAL A 113 19.36 9.41 -2.00
CA VAL A 113 19.56 8.00 -1.62
C VAL A 113 21.03 7.61 -1.68
N LEU A 114 21.72 7.92 -2.79
CA LEU A 114 23.13 7.59 -2.96
C LEU A 114 23.99 8.23 -1.85
N GLU A 115 23.81 9.53 -1.60
CA GLU A 115 24.57 10.26 -0.58
C GLU A 115 24.25 9.75 0.83
N PHE A 116 22.98 9.43 1.11
CA PHE A 116 22.60 8.82 2.37
C PHE A 116 23.27 7.47 2.60
N ARG A 117 23.29 6.58 1.59
CA ARG A 117 23.94 5.26 1.72
C ARG A 117 25.44 5.39 1.93
N LYS A 118 26.11 6.29 1.20
CA LYS A 118 27.54 6.60 1.40
C LYS A 118 27.82 7.09 2.83
N LYS A 119 27.05 8.07 3.30
CA LYS A 119 27.21 8.68 4.62
C LYS A 119 27.06 7.65 5.76
N HIS A 120 26.19 6.65 5.58
CA HIS A 120 25.88 5.66 6.61
C HIS A 120 26.52 4.29 6.38
N SER A 121 27.44 4.18 5.42
CA SER A 121 28.13 2.94 5.03
C SER A 121 27.17 1.77 4.77
N ASP A 122 26.02 2.04 4.15
CA ASP A 122 25.04 1.03 3.75
C ASP A 122 25.25 0.62 2.29
N ALA A 123 24.83 -0.60 1.94
CA ALA A 123 24.96 -1.11 0.59
C ALA A 123 24.09 -0.31 -0.40
N PHE A 124 24.56 -0.16 -1.63
CA PHE A 124 23.76 0.45 -2.70
C PHE A 124 22.69 -0.52 -3.21
N TYR A 125 23.02 -1.81 -3.32
CA TYR A 125 22.14 -2.82 -3.91
C TYR A 125 21.07 -3.37 -2.96
N PHE A 126 21.13 -3.03 -1.66
CA PHE A 126 20.16 -3.49 -0.66
C PHE A 126 20.12 -2.51 0.52
N ASN A 127 18.93 -2.04 0.91
CA ASN A 127 18.73 -1.12 2.03
C ASN A 127 18.72 -1.85 3.37
N TRP A 128 19.88 -2.15 3.96
CA TRP A 128 19.94 -2.85 5.25
C TRP A 128 19.48 -1.97 6.41
N ARG A 129 19.65 -0.64 6.28
CA ARG A 129 19.29 0.30 7.34
C ARG A 129 17.80 0.61 7.42
N LEU A 130 16.99 0.20 6.44
CA LEU A 130 15.54 0.36 6.51
C LEU A 130 14.99 -0.51 7.64
N ARG A 131 14.37 0.09 8.65
CA ARG A 131 13.70 -0.66 9.70
C ARG A 131 12.36 -1.15 9.17
N ILE A 132 12.13 -2.46 9.18
CA ILE A 132 10.84 -3.05 8.84
C ILE A 132 10.44 -3.88 10.05
N ASP A 133 9.32 -3.54 10.68
CA ASP A 133 8.84 -4.28 11.84
C ASP A 133 8.18 -5.60 11.41
N ASP A 134 8.20 -6.57 12.32
CA ASP A 134 7.59 -7.88 12.18
C ASP A 134 6.14 -7.82 11.66
N GLU A 135 5.38 -6.78 12.03
CA GLU A 135 3.98 -6.60 11.60
C GLU A 135 3.84 -6.46 10.07
N PHE A 136 4.90 -6.04 9.38
CA PHE A 136 4.99 -5.94 7.92
C PHE A 136 5.63 -7.18 7.26
N GLN A 137 6.27 -8.06 8.03
CA GLN A 137 6.98 -9.23 7.51
C GLN A 137 6.21 -10.54 7.71
N ARG A 138 5.34 -10.61 8.73
CA ARG A 138 4.54 -11.79 9.02
C ARG A 138 3.40 -11.94 8.00
N PRO A 139 3.28 -13.11 7.35
CA PRO A 139 2.17 -13.40 6.47
C PRO A 139 0.83 -13.19 7.15
N PHE A 140 -0.08 -12.51 6.46
CA PHE A 140 -1.46 -12.35 6.91
C PHE A 140 -2.38 -13.31 6.14
N VAL A 141 -3.07 -14.19 6.86
CA VAL A 141 -4.06 -15.11 6.30
C VAL A 141 -5.44 -14.55 6.61
N ALA A 142 -6.18 -14.17 5.57
CA ALA A 142 -7.50 -13.56 5.73
C ALA A 142 -8.57 -14.61 6.00
N THR A 143 -9.05 -14.64 7.25
CA THR A 143 -10.25 -15.32 7.73
C THR A 143 -11.19 -14.32 8.39
N HIS A 144 -12.48 -14.65 8.56
CA HIS A 144 -13.44 -13.77 9.27
C HIS A 144 -12.95 -13.37 10.66
N GLU A 145 -12.39 -14.33 11.41
CA GLU A 145 -11.79 -14.06 12.72
C GLU A 145 -10.63 -13.05 12.60
N SER A 146 -9.65 -13.33 11.74
CA SER A 146 -8.47 -12.46 11.60
C SER A 146 -8.81 -11.04 11.12
N MET A 147 -9.81 -10.90 10.23
CA MET A 147 -10.26 -9.63 9.69
C MET A 147 -11.03 -8.82 10.74
N SER A 148 -11.91 -9.49 11.50
CA SER A 148 -12.67 -8.87 12.59
C SER A 148 -11.81 -8.43 13.77
N ALA A 149 -10.66 -9.10 13.98
CA ALA A 149 -9.74 -8.84 15.08
C ALA A 149 -8.71 -7.72 14.79
N LEU A 150 -8.74 -7.11 13.60
CA LEU A 150 -7.85 -6.01 13.27
C LEU A 150 -8.16 -4.77 14.12
N GLU A 151 -7.14 -4.26 14.82
CA GLU A 151 -7.27 -3.03 15.59
C GLU A 151 -7.15 -1.82 14.66
N ILE A 152 -8.25 -1.12 14.42
CA ILE A 152 -8.28 0.05 13.53
C ILE A 152 -8.80 1.26 14.32
N ASP A 153 -7.90 1.94 15.00
CA ASP A 153 -8.19 3.06 15.89
C ASP A 153 -7.17 4.20 15.73
N GLU A 154 -7.63 5.44 15.88
CA GLU A 154 -6.83 6.65 15.72
C GLU A 154 -5.78 6.82 16.84
N GLY A 155 -5.97 6.17 17.99
CA GLY A 155 -5.04 6.19 19.11
C GLY A 155 -3.81 5.30 18.92
N LEU A 156 -3.79 4.44 17.88
CA LEU A 156 -2.63 3.62 17.57
C LEU A 156 -1.47 4.48 17.05
N PRO A 157 -0.21 4.07 17.32
CA PRO A 157 0.92 4.64 16.60
C PRO A 157 0.71 4.51 15.09
N THR A 158 0.98 5.58 14.34
CA THR A 158 0.65 5.69 12.91
C THR A 158 1.17 4.53 12.05
N HIS A 159 2.39 4.05 12.31
CA HIS A 159 2.95 2.90 11.59
C HIS A 159 2.19 1.60 11.87
N ARG A 160 1.62 1.43 13.07
CA ARG A 160 0.77 0.27 13.41
C ARG A 160 -0.61 0.36 12.77
N LEU A 161 -1.23 1.55 12.78
CA LEU A 161 -2.47 1.78 12.05
C LEU A 161 -2.30 1.48 10.55
N ALA A 162 -1.20 1.95 9.94
CA ALA A 162 -0.86 1.62 8.57
C ALA A 162 -0.69 0.11 8.33
N ALA A 163 -0.08 -0.63 9.28
CA ALA A 163 0.06 -2.08 9.19
C ALA A 163 -1.30 -2.80 9.21
N ASN A 164 -2.24 -2.36 10.04
CA ASN A 164 -3.58 -2.97 10.11
C ASN A 164 -4.45 -2.59 8.91
N LEU A 165 -4.40 -1.35 8.44
CA LEU A 165 -5.05 -0.95 7.18
C LEU A 165 -4.48 -1.75 6.00
N ARG A 166 -3.16 -1.98 5.95
CA ARG A 166 -2.54 -2.86 4.95
C ARG A 166 -3.16 -4.25 4.96
N ARG A 167 -3.35 -4.86 6.15
CA ARG A 167 -3.98 -6.18 6.30
C ARG A 167 -5.43 -6.20 5.81
N VAL A 168 -6.20 -5.13 6.05
CA VAL A 168 -7.54 -4.97 5.48
C VAL A 168 -7.51 -5.10 3.96
N PHE A 169 -6.68 -4.29 3.28
CA PHE A 169 -6.58 -4.36 1.82
C PHE A 169 -6.07 -5.71 1.33
N SER A 170 -5.12 -6.34 2.03
CA SER A 170 -4.63 -7.69 1.74
C SER A 170 -5.75 -8.75 1.81
N GLY A 171 -6.64 -8.63 2.79
CA GLY A 171 -7.81 -9.49 2.92
C GLY A 171 -8.83 -9.29 1.80
N ILE A 172 -9.10 -8.04 1.41
CA ILE A 172 -9.98 -7.72 0.28
C ILE A 172 -9.39 -8.22 -1.04
N VAL A 173 -8.08 -8.06 -1.25
CA VAL A 173 -7.36 -8.64 -2.40
C VAL A 173 -7.55 -10.16 -2.41
N SER A 174 -7.32 -10.82 -1.27
CA SER A 174 -7.46 -12.26 -1.14
C SER A 174 -8.87 -12.74 -1.47
N GLY A 175 -9.90 -12.12 -0.90
CA GLY A 175 -11.32 -12.46 -1.19
C GLY A 175 -11.73 -12.22 -2.64
N ASN A 176 -11.06 -11.29 -3.34
CA ASN A 176 -11.37 -10.99 -4.73
C ASN A 176 -10.67 -11.88 -5.75
N VAL A 177 -9.52 -12.47 -5.41
CA VAL A 177 -8.67 -13.16 -6.41
C VAL A 177 -8.22 -14.57 -6.02
N ARG A 178 -8.31 -14.98 -4.75
CA ARG A 178 -7.87 -16.31 -4.31
C ARG A 178 -9.06 -17.24 -4.12
N GLU A 179 -8.98 -18.43 -4.70
CA GLU A 179 -10.04 -19.43 -4.66
C GLU A 179 -10.37 -19.88 -3.23
N ASP A 180 -9.34 -20.16 -2.42
CA ASP A 180 -9.49 -20.53 -1.01
C ASP A 180 -10.26 -19.50 -0.17
N THR A 181 -10.03 -18.22 -0.44
CA THR A 181 -10.68 -17.12 0.27
C THR A 181 -12.07 -16.85 -0.28
N ALA A 182 -12.27 -16.99 -1.59
CA ALA A 182 -13.58 -16.86 -2.22
C ALA A 182 -14.57 -17.91 -1.70
N GLU A 183 -14.12 -19.16 -1.50
CA GLU A 183 -14.94 -20.23 -0.89
C GLU A 183 -15.37 -19.87 0.54
N LEU A 184 -14.49 -19.26 1.34
CA LEU A 184 -14.84 -18.78 2.68
C LEU A 184 -15.94 -17.71 2.64
N ILE A 185 -15.84 -16.77 1.69
CA ILE A 185 -16.83 -15.70 1.52
C ILE A 185 -18.17 -16.25 1.04
N GLU A 186 -18.18 -17.23 0.12
CA GLU A 186 -19.41 -17.87 -0.36
C GLU A 186 -20.12 -18.64 0.77
N LYS A 187 -19.34 -19.31 1.63
CA LYS A 187 -19.87 -20.14 2.71
C LYS A 187 -20.36 -19.33 3.91
N ASP A 188 -19.53 -18.41 4.41
CA ASP A 188 -19.72 -17.75 5.70
C ASP A 188 -20.09 -16.25 5.56
N GLY A 189 -20.17 -15.74 4.33
CA GLY A 189 -20.52 -14.36 4.02
C GLY A 189 -19.30 -13.42 3.92
N PRO A 190 -19.49 -12.12 3.66
CA PRO A 190 -18.40 -11.15 3.52
C PRO A 190 -17.61 -10.98 4.82
N PHE A 191 -16.35 -10.55 4.71
CA PHE A 191 -15.53 -10.20 5.88
C PHE A 191 -16.09 -8.98 6.60
N GLU A 192 -16.25 -9.06 7.92
CA GLU A 192 -16.61 -7.93 8.76
C GLU A 192 -15.34 -7.17 9.17
N ILE A 193 -15.29 -5.88 8.85
CA ILE A 193 -14.17 -5.00 9.18
C ILE A 193 -14.67 -3.98 10.18
N ASN A 194 -14.12 -4.03 11.39
CA ASN A 194 -14.52 -3.17 12.50
C ASN A 194 -13.40 -2.17 12.82
N GLY A 195 -13.78 -1.01 13.33
CA GLY A 195 -12.82 -0.01 13.80
C GLY A 195 -13.50 1.21 14.39
N SER A 196 -12.72 2.26 14.63
CA SER A 196 -13.26 3.57 15.00
C SER A 196 -14.16 4.09 13.88
N GLN A 197 -15.28 4.71 14.25
CA GLN A 197 -16.28 5.22 13.31
C GLN A 197 -15.67 6.18 12.27
N ALA A 198 -14.72 7.02 12.70
CA ALA A 198 -14.04 7.97 11.82
C ALA A 198 -13.22 7.26 10.73
N VAL A 199 -12.36 6.30 11.10
CA VAL A 199 -11.53 5.56 10.13
C VAL A 199 -12.39 4.67 9.24
N MET A 200 -13.43 4.04 9.77
CA MET A 200 -14.34 3.18 9.01
C MET A 200 -15.11 3.96 7.93
N SER A 201 -15.60 5.16 8.25
CA SER A 201 -16.24 6.03 7.25
C SER A 201 -15.30 6.39 6.10
N LEU A 202 -14.04 6.72 6.41
CA LEU A 202 -13.03 7.06 5.41
C LEU A 202 -12.66 5.86 4.54
N LEU A 203 -12.58 4.68 5.14
CA LEU A 203 -12.29 3.42 4.45
C LEU A 203 -13.42 3.03 3.50
N ASP A 204 -14.67 3.11 3.96
CA ASP A 204 -15.85 2.83 3.14
C ASP A 204 -15.92 3.78 1.93
N ASP A 205 -15.72 5.08 2.16
CA ASP A 205 -15.67 6.06 1.09
C ASP A 205 -14.58 5.74 0.06
N LEU A 206 -13.37 5.40 0.51
CA LEU A 206 -12.26 5.05 -0.37
C LEU A 206 -12.59 3.81 -1.22
N LEU A 207 -13.11 2.76 -0.59
CA LEU A 207 -13.46 1.51 -1.25
C LEU A 207 -14.63 1.68 -2.23
N ALA A 208 -15.67 2.45 -1.87
CA ALA A 208 -16.75 2.82 -2.79
C ALA A 208 -16.21 3.56 -4.02
N GLY A 209 -15.19 4.40 -3.85
CA GLY A 209 -14.48 5.03 -4.95
C GLY A 209 -13.79 4.04 -5.89
N PHE A 210 -13.19 2.97 -5.35
CA PHE A 210 -12.60 1.90 -6.16
C PHE A 210 -13.65 1.07 -6.89
N VAL A 211 -14.80 0.81 -6.27
CA VAL A 211 -15.95 0.13 -6.92
C VAL A 211 -16.45 0.96 -8.10
N ALA A 212 -16.74 2.25 -7.87
CA ALA A 212 -17.28 3.15 -8.90
C ALA A 212 -16.33 3.35 -10.10
N GLN A 213 -15.03 3.20 -9.88
CA GLN A 213 -14.00 3.30 -10.93
C GLN A 213 -13.64 1.93 -11.55
N HIS A 214 -14.37 0.86 -11.21
CA HIS A 214 -14.11 -0.52 -11.66
C HIS A 214 -12.67 -1.00 -11.36
N ARG A 215 -12.18 -0.73 -10.15
CA ARG A 215 -10.83 -1.08 -9.70
C ARG A 215 -10.77 -2.27 -8.74
N MET A 216 -11.88 -2.96 -8.51
CA MET A 216 -11.97 -4.09 -7.56
C MET A 216 -11.75 -5.46 -8.22
N LYS A 217 -12.16 -5.63 -9.49
CA LYS A 217 -11.98 -6.86 -10.28
C LYS A 217 -11.52 -6.52 -11.70
N ILE A 218 -10.87 -7.48 -12.34
CA ILE A 218 -10.45 -7.38 -13.75
C ILE A 218 -11.65 -7.58 -14.69
N SER A 219 -12.68 -8.32 -14.26
CA SER A 219 -13.91 -8.55 -15.02
C SER A 219 -14.87 -7.37 -14.95
N ARG A 220 -15.58 -7.08 -16.05
CA ARG A 220 -16.56 -5.98 -16.17
C ARG A 220 -17.96 -6.31 -15.62
N GLY A 221 -18.07 -7.31 -14.75
CA GLY A 221 -19.35 -7.68 -14.12
C GLY A 221 -19.69 -6.78 -12.94
N ASP A 222 -20.91 -6.91 -12.44
CA ASP A 222 -21.29 -6.30 -11.16
C ASP A 222 -20.38 -6.85 -10.05
N TYR A 223 -19.83 -5.93 -9.25
CA TYR A 223 -18.93 -6.27 -8.16
C TYR A 223 -19.74 -6.47 -6.88
N ASP A 224 -19.81 -7.70 -6.41
CA ASP A 224 -20.30 -8.03 -5.07
C ASP A 224 -19.14 -7.94 -4.06
N PRO A 225 -19.18 -7.01 -3.08
CA PRO A 225 -18.10 -6.83 -2.12
C PRO A 225 -17.88 -8.05 -1.22
N CYS A 226 -16.64 -8.52 -1.13
CA CYS A 226 -16.23 -9.56 -0.17
C CYS A 226 -16.05 -9.04 1.27
N TYR A 227 -16.56 -7.85 1.58
CA TYR A 227 -16.38 -7.17 2.86
C TYR A 227 -17.62 -6.35 3.23
N VAL A 228 -17.78 -6.09 4.52
CA VAL A 228 -18.74 -5.16 5.11
C VAL A 228 -17.99 -4.31 6.13
N ILE A 229 -18.07 -2.98 5.97
CA ILE A 229 -17.56 -2.03 6.96
C ILE A 229 -18.59 -1.88 8.09
N LYS A 230 -18.14 -1.99 9.34
CA LYS A 230 -18.98 -1.87 10.54
C LYS A 230 -18.56 -0.69 11.42
#